data_AF-A0A521SG77-F1
#
_entry.id   AF-A0A521SG77-F1
#
_cell.length_a   1.000
_cell.length_b   1.000
_cell.length_c   1.000
_cell.angle_alpha   90.00
_cell.angle_beta   90.00
_cell.angle_gamma   90.00
#
_symmetry.space_group_name_H-M   'P 1'
#
loop_
_entity.id
_entity.type
_entity.pdbx_description
1 polymer ?
#
loop_
_entity_poly.entity_id
_entity_poly.type
_entity_poly.pdbx_seq_one_letter_code
_entity_poly.pdbx_strand_id
1 'polypeptide(L)'
;LEIKKSNLGFVNKGAHPEYRVFVEETEFNLTHFSNHLTEGRSEANLKGKFMGSGNLGSTVLFRPGKKGPDLNLAISVEETDLRTMNDLLRAYGNFDVAAGKFSFFMEVAVREGQVTGYVKPLFKKLKVYDRRQDKEKNAFHKLYEGLVGGISKLLENKPRDEVATRADISGRIENPQSSSWEIVVRLIQNAFIKAILPGFEKEVSKGR
;
A
#
# COMPACT_ATOMS: atom_id res chain seq x y z
N LEU A 1 -25.26 -5.17 -4.19
CA LEU A 1 -25.03 -5.05 -2.73
C LEU A 1 -24.48 -3.67 -2.45
N GLU A 2 -25.04 -2.96 -1.47
CA GLU A 2 -24.61 -1.63 -1.07
C GLU A 2 -24.39 -1.60 0.45
N ILE A 3 -23.23 -1.10 0.90
CA ILE A 3 -22.92 -0.85 2.32
C ILE A 3 -22.59 0.63 2.44
N LYS A 4 -23.18 1.33 3.42
CA LYS A 4 -22.97 2.76 3.65
C LYS A 4 -22.58 3.04 5.10
N LYS A 5 -21.79 4.10 5.31
CA LYS A 5 -21.42 4.65 6.62
C LYS A 5 -20.91 3.60 7.62
N SER A 6 -20.16 2.62 7.12
CA SER A 6 -19.65 1.52 7.93
C SER A 6 -18.18 1.73 8.30
N ASN A 7 -17.80 1.24 9.47
CA ASN A 7 -16.41 1.24 9.94
C ASN A 7 -15.83 -0.17 9.75
N LEU A 8 -14.88 -0.30 8.83
CA LEU A 8 -14.16 -1.54 8.57
C LEU A 8 -12.76 -1.44 9.18
N GLY A 9 -12.26 -2.50 9.79
CA GLY A 9 -10.90 -2.47 10.30
C GLY A 9 -10.33 -3.83 10.62
N PHE A 10 -9.01 -3.90 10.61
CA PHE A 10 -8.19 -5.03 10.95
C PHE A 10 -7.30 -4.67 12.13
N VAL A 11 -7.20 -5.55 13.12
CA VAL A 11 -6.31 -5.40 14.29
C VAL A 11 -5.27 -6.49 14.23
N ASN A 12 -3.99 -6.11 14.24
CA ASN A 12 -2.90 -7.05 14.37
C ASN A 12 -2.45 -7.14 15.83
N LYS A 13 -2.84 -8.22 16.51
CA LYS A 13 -2.43 -8.52 17.89
C LYS A 13 -1.09 -9.28 17.98
N GLY A 14 -0.56 -9.77 16.86
CA GLY A 14 0.72 -10.47 16.81
C GLY A 14 1.93 -9.54 16.65
N ALA A 15 1.68 -8.28 16.28
CA ALA A 15 2.70 -7.25 16.19
C ALA A 15 2.90 -6.54 17.53
N HIS A 16 4.08 -5.96 17.73
CA HIS A 16 4.43 -5.23 18.94
C HIS A 16 4.99 -3.84 18.56
N PRO A 17 4.31 -2.73 18.93
CA PRO A 17 2.99 -2.69 19.55
C PRO A 17 1.88 -3.25 18.64
N GLU A 18 0.76 -3.66 19.25
CA GLU A 18 -0.46 -3.97 18.48
C GLU A 18 -0.88 -2.72 17.70
N TYR A 19 -1.43 -2.91 16.50
CA TYR A 19 -1.91 -1.80 15.69
C TYR A 19 -3.22 -2.15 14.98
N ARG A 20 -4.01 -1.11 14.68
CA ARG A 20 -5.24 -1.22 13.90
C ARG A 20 -5.12 -0.45 12.60
N VAL A 21 -5.53 -1.06 11.50
CA VAL A 21 -5.74 -0.39 10.22
C VAL A 21 -7.23 -0.37 9.93
N PHE A 22 -7.79 0.79 9.60
CA PHE A 22 -9.24 0.93 9.45
C PHE A 22 -9.63 1.94 8.38
N VAL A 23 -10.89 1.86 7.96
CA VAL A 23 -11.57 2.75 7.04
C VAL A 23 -12.90 3.14 7.67
N GLU A 24 -13.11 4.43 7.85
CA GLU A 24 -14.38 4.99 8.33
C GLU A 24 -15.24 5.46 7.16
N GLU A 25 -16.52 5.69 7.42
CA GLU A 25 -17.46 6.23 6.43
C GLU A 25 -17.49 5.41 5.13
N THR A 26 -17.36 4.08 5.26
CA THR A 26 -17.20 3.22 4.09
C THR A 26 -18.48 3.20 3.25
N GLU A 27 -18.31 3.46 1.95
CA GLU A 27 -19.30 3.22 0.92
C GLU A 27 -18.81 2.12 0.00
N PHE A 28 -19.50 0.99 -0.02
CA PHE A 28 -19.19 -0.15 -0.87
C PHE A 28 -20.35 -0.42 -1.81
N ASN A 29 -20.06 -0.52 -3.11
CA ASN A 29 -21.03 -0.82 -4.14
C ASN A 29 -20.53 -1.97 -4.99
N LEU A 30 -21.33 -3.03 -5.09
CA LEU A 30 -21.08 -4.17 -5.96
C LEU A 30 -22.20 -4.28 -6.99
N THR A 31 -21.84 -4.12 -8.26
CA THR A 31 -22.74 -4.21 -9.41
C THR A 31 -22.44 -5.46 -10.25
N HIS A 32 -23.47 -5.98 -10.92
CA HIS A 32 -23.38 -7.15 -11.81
C HIS A 32 -22.78 -8.40 -11.14
N PHE A 33 -23.12 -8.62 -9.85
CA PHE A 33 -22.85 -9.89 -9.17
C PHE A 33 -24.02 -10.83 -9.41
N SER A 34 -23.87 -11.78 -10.33
CA SER A 34 -24.89 -12.79 -10.61
C SER A 34 -24.45 -14.16 -10.08
N ASN A 35 -25.42 -15.00 -9.69
CA ASN A 35 -25.17 -16.37 -9.22
C ASN A 35 -24.63 -17.31 -10.31
N HIS A 36 -24.60 -16.85 -11.57
CA HIS A 36 -23.97 -17.55 -12.67
C HIS A 36 -22.86 -16.65 -13.24
N LEU A 37 -21.61 -16.92 -12.83
CA LEU A 37 -20.38 -16.28 -13.29
C LEU A 37 -20.14 -16.37 -14.82
N THR A 38 -21.15 -16.68 -15.63
CA THR A 38 -21.03 -16.97 -17.06
C THR A 38 -21.22 -15.75 -17.95
N GLU A 39 -21.85 -14.67 -17.49
CA GLU A 39 -22.10 -13.48 -18.33
C GLU A 39 -21.95 -12.16 -17.56
N GLY A 40 -21.00 -11.33 -17.98
CA GLY A 40 -20.88 -9.92 -17.56
C GLY A 40 -19.63 -9.55 -16.77
N ARG A 41 -19.27 -8.26 -16.81
CA ARG A 41 -18.22 -7.65 -15.98
C ARG A 41 -18.81 -7.31 -14.61
N SER A 42 -18.31 -7.92 -13.55
CA SER A 42 -18.62 -7.51 -12.18
C SER A 42 -17.72 -6.35 -11.77
N GLU A 43 -18.28 -5.38 -11.08
CA GLU A 43 -17.55 -4.21 -10.62
C GLU A 43 -17.85 -3.93 -9.15
N ALA A 44 -16.79 -3.82 -8.35
CA ALA A 44 -16.86 -3.42 -6.96
C ALA A 44 -16.15 -2.08 -6.78
N ASN A 45 -16.80 -1.15 -6.12
CA ASN A 45 -16.25 0.15 -5.76
C ASN A 45 -16.30 0.33 -4.25
N LEU A 46 -15.22 0.87 -3.69
CA LEU A 46 -15.10 1.19 -2.27
C LEU A 46 -14.61 2.64 -2.12
N LYS A 47 -15.27 3.42 -1.26
CA LYS A 47 -14.80 4.73 -0.81
C LYS A 47 -14.83 4.80 0.70
N GLY A 48 -14.03 5.69 1.29
CA GLY A 48 -14.08 5.96 2.73
C GLY A 48 -12.92 6.82 3.21
N LYS A 49 -12.77 6.88 4.54
CA LYS A 49 -11.71 7.60 5.24
C LYS A 49 -10.70 6.61 5.82
N PHE A 50 -9.62 6.38 5.09
CA PHE A 50 -8.51 5.55 5.56
C PHE A 50 -7.86 6.18 6.79
N MET A 51 -7.73 5.39 7.86
CA MET A 51 -7.22 5.83 9.16
C MET A 51 -7.92 7.11 9.67
N GLY A 52 -9.22 7.24 9.39
CA GLY A 52 -10.05 8.38 9.78
C GLY A 52 -9.71 9.72 9.12
N SER A 53 -8.78 9.77 8.15
CA SER A 53 -8.33 11.04 7.58
C SER A 53 -8.06 11.01 6.07
N GLY A 54 -7.47 9.93 5.55
CA GLY A 54 -7.10 9.82 4.14
C GLY A 54 -8.29 9.50 3.26
N ASN A 55 -8.40 10.12 2.08
CA ASN A 55 -9.44 9.76 1.12
C ASN A 55 -9.07 8.43 0.46
N LEU A 56 -9.85 7.39 0.73
CA LEU A 56 -9.72 6.09 0.08
C LEU A 56 -10.69 5.99 -1.10
N GLY A 57 -10.18 5.58 -2.24
CA GLY A 57 -10.94 5.08 -3.38
C GLY A 57 -10.37 3.74 -3.84
N SER A 58 -11.22 2.78 -4.15
CA SER A 58 -10.82 1.55 -4.81
C SER A 58 -11.87 1.07 -5.79
N THR A 59 -11.40 0.55 -6.92
CA THR A 59 -12.23 -0.08 -7.95
C THR A 59 -11.66 -1.44 -8.28
N VAL A 60 -12.52 -2.45 -8.31
CA VAL A 60 -12.20 -3.82 -8.71
C VAL A 60 -13.10 -4.20 -9.87
N LEU A 61 -12.50 -4.57 -10.99
CA LEU A 61 -13.19 -5.07 -12.17
C LEU A 61 -12.86 -6.53 -12.32
N PHE A 62 -13.86 -7.39 -12.28
CA PHE A 62 -13.71 -8.82 -12.49
C PHE A 62 -14.45 -9.23 -13.76
N ARG A 63 -13.80 -10.05 -14.59
CA ARG A 63 -14.43 -10.66 -15.76
C ARG A 63 -14.29 -12.18 -15.67
N PRO A 64 -15.35 -12.94 -16.00
CA PRO A 64 -15.22 -14.37 -16.22
C PRO A 64 -14.22 -14.64 -17.34
N GLY A 65 -13.19 -15.44 -17.06
CA GLY A 65 -12.15 -15.78 -18.03
C GLY A 65 -12.11 -17.28 -18.31
N LYS A 66 -12.02 -17.66 -19.59
CA LYS A 66 -11.86 -19.07 -20.00
C LYS A 66 -10.48 -19.65 -19.65
N LYS A 67 -9.48 -18.80 -19.38
CA LYS A 67 -8.08 -19.16 -19.10
C LYS A 67 -7.61 -18.76 -17.70
N GLY A 68 -8.52 -18.61 -16.75
CA GLY A 68 -8.23 -18.14 -15.38
C GLY A 68 -8.81 -16.75 -15.07
N PRO A 69 -8.53 -16.20 -13.88
CA PRO A 69 -9.12 -14.95 -13.42
C PRO A 69 -8.66 -13.75 -14.26
N ASP A 70 -9.60 -12.87 -14.59
CA ASP A 70 -9.37 -11.59 -15.26
C ASP A 70 -9.80 -10.46 -14.32
N LEU A 71 -8.83 -9.70 -13.82
CA LEU A 71 -9.02 -8.73 -12.75
C LEU A 71 -8.30 -7.41 -13.10
N ASN A 72 -8.93 -6.27 -12.82
CA ASN A 72 -8.23 -5.01 -12.60
C ASN A 72 -8.55 -4.51 -11.21
N LEU A 73 -7.54 -4.11 -10.45
CA LEU A 73 -7.66 -3.48 -9.14
C LEU A 73 -6.95 -2.13 -9.21
N ALA A 74 -7.65 -1.08 -8.80
CA ALA A 74 -7.07 0.23 -8.54
C ALA A 74 -7.36 0.62 -7.10
N ILE A 75 -6.36 1.17 -6.41
CA ILE A 75 -6.48 1.74 -5.06
C ILE A 75 -5.77 3.09 -5.05
N SER A 76 -6.46 4.11 -4.55
CA SER A 76 -5.87 5.38 -4.15
C SER A 76 -6.20 5.69 -2.71
N VAL A 77 -5.18 6.10 -1.96
CA VAL A 77 -5.29 6.67 -0.62
C VAL A 77 -4.55 7.99 -0.66
N GLU A 78 -5.22 9.08 -0.32
CA GLU A 78 -4.64 10.42 -0.47
C GLU A 78 -4.72 11.21 0.84
N GLU A 79 -3.64 11.93 1.15
CA GLU A 79 -3.56 12.93 2.22
C GLU A 79 -3.91 12.41 3.64
N THR A 80 -3.62 11.13 3.91
CA THR A 80 -3.75 10.50 5.23
C THR A 80 -2.84 11.19 6.23
N ASP A 81 -3.34 11.52 7.43
CA ASP A 81 -2.52 12.02 8.52
C ASP A 81 -1.67 10.90 9.11
N LEU A 82 -0.35 10.97 8.93
CA LEU A 82 0.57 9.94 9.39
C LEU A 82 0.57 9.73 10.90
N ARG A 83 0.14 10.71 11.71
CA ARG A 83 0.04 10.57 13.17
C ARG A 83 -0.93 9.46 13.56
N THR A 84 -1.98 9.26 12.75
CA THR A 84 -2.96 8.18 12.95
C THR A 84 -2.36 6.79 12.73
N MET A 85 -1.17 6.72 12.12
CA MET A 85 -0.49 5.47 11.78
C MET A 85 0.67 5.15 12.75
N ASN A 86 0.90 5.95 13.80
CA ASN A 86 2.06 5.77 14.69
C ASN A 86 2.19 4.37 15.30
N ASP A 87 1.08 3.70 15.63
CA ASP A 87 1.14 2.31 16.13
C ASP A 87 1.74 1.36 15.08
N LEU A 88 1.33 1.51 13.82
CA LEU A 88 1.85 0.74 12.69
C LEU A 88 3.32 1.10 12.41
N LEU A 89 3.67 2.38 12.45
CA LEU A 89 5.04 2.85 12.22
C LEU A 89 5.99 2.36 13.33
N ARG A 90 5.52 2.31 14.58
CA ARG A 90 6.27 1.70 15.69
C ARG A 90 6.46 0.21 15.50
N ALA A 91 5.42 -0.52 15.09
CA ALA A 91 5.48 -1.97 14.94
C ALA A 91 6.47 -2.46 13.87
N TYR A 92 6.66 -1.70 12.78
CA TYR A 92 7.51 -2.11 11.67
C TYR A 92 8.79 -1.29 11.49
N GLY A 93 8.79 -0.03 11.94
CA GLY A 93 9.91 0.89 11.77
C GLY A 93 10.50 1.38 13.08
N ASN A 94 9.89 1.06 14.23
CA ASN A 94 10.28 1.56 15.54
C ASN A 94 10.41 3.10 15.57
N PHE A 95 9.41 3.81 15.03
CA PHE A 95 9.39 5.28 15.04
C PHE A 95 7.99 5.88 15.13
N ASP A 96 7.95 7.13 15.58
CA ASP A 96 6.77 7.97 15.62
C ASP A 96 6.94 9.21 14.74
N VAL A 97 5.83 9.74 14.25
CA VAL A 97 5.78 11.04 13.60
C VAL A 97 5.02 12.06 14.45
N ALA A 98 5.50 13.30 14.46
CA ALA A 98 4.81 14.46 14.99
C ALA A 98 3.92 15.14 13.94
N ALA A 99 4.24 14.99 12.63
CA ALA A 99 3.42 15.48 11.53
C ALA A 99 3.79 14.77 10.21
N GLY A 100 2.90 14.85 9.23
CA GLY A 100 3.16 14.44 7.85
C GLY A 100 1.93 13.85 7.18
N LYS A 101 2.01 13.71 5.87
CA LYS A 101 0.93 13.16 5.03
C LYS A 101 1.40 11.93 4.29
N PHE A 102 0.54 10.93 4.21
CA PHE A 102 0.76 9.69 3.47
C PHE A 102 -0.26 9.55 2.36
N SER A 103 0.23 9.21 1.17
CA SER A 103 -0.60 8.79 0.05
C SER A 103 -0.07 7.47 -0.51
N PHE A 104 -0.95 6.65 -1.06
CA PHE A 104 -0.62 5.36 -1.63
C PHE A 104 -1.45 5.13 -2.88
N PHE A 105 -0.78 4.76 -3.96
CA PHE A 105 -1.43 4.41 -5.21
C PHE A 105 -1.01 3.01 -5.63
N MET A 106 -1.96 2.22 -6.08
CA MET A 106 -1.71 0.89 -6.59
C MET A 106 -2.63 0.58 -7.75
N GLU A 107 -2.07 0.02 -8.81
CA GLU A 107 -2.83 -0.57 -9.89
C GLU A 107 -2.29 -1.97 -10.15
N VAL A 108 -3.18 -2.95 -10.25
CA VAL A 108 -2.84 -4.34 -10.53
C VAL A 108 -3.82 -4.87 -11.57
N ALA A 109 -3.29 -5.50 -12.62
CA ALA A 109 -4.05 -6.22 -13.62
C ALA A 109 -3.64 -7.69 -13.62
N VAL A 110 -4.62 -8.57 -13.74
CA VAL A 110 -4.44 -10.01 -13.93
C VAL A 110 -5.05 -10.40 -15.27
N ARG A 111 -4.23 -10.99 -16.17
CA ARG A 111 -4.63 -11.45 -17.50
C ARG A 111 -3.94 -12.76 -17.81
N GLU A 112 -4.72 -13.78 -18.21
CA GLU A 112 -4.18 -15.08 -18.66
C GLU A 112 -3.10 -15.67 -17.70
N GLY A 113 -3.33 -15.56 -16.39
CA GLY A 113 -2.38 -16.05 -15.38
C GLY A 113 -1.13 -15.19 -15.19
N GLN A 114 -1.05 -14.00 -15.79
CA GLN A 114 -0.01 -13.01 -15.53
C GLN A 114 -0.55 -11.87 -14.69
N VAL A 115 0.27 -11.40 -13.75
CA VAL A 115 0.02 -10.20 -12.95
C VAL A 115 0.97 -9.12 -13.41
N THR A 116 0.45 -7.93 -13.65
CA THR A 116 1.22 -6.71 -13.90
C THR A 116 0.65 -5.56 -13.07
N GLY A 117 1.47 -4.59 -12.70
CA GLY A 117 0.99 -3.47 -11.92
C GLY A 117 2.10 -2.64 -11.33
N TYR A 118 1.74 -1.78 -10.38
CA TYR A 118 2.68 -1.03 -9.58
C TYR A 118 2.09 -0.68 -8.21
N VAL A 119 2.97 -0.38 -7.28
CA VAL A 119 2.65 0.30 -6.02
C VAL A 119 3.50 1.55 -5.91
N LYS A 120 2.91 2.60 -5.35
CA LYS A 120 3.56 3.90 -5.18
C LYS A 120 3.15 4.53 -3.86
N PRO A 121 3.90 4.31 -2.76
CA PRO A 121 3.78 5.11 -1.55
C PRO A 121 4.38 6.51 -1.73
N LEU A 122 3.76 7.51 -1.10
CA LEU A 122 4.25 8.88 -1.03
C LEU A 122 4.13 9.43 0.38
N PHE A 123 5.16 10.15 0.82
CA PHE A 123 5.20 10.87 2.07
C PHE A 123 5.47 12.36 1.80
N LYS A 124 4.71 13.24 2.45
CA LYS A 124 4.90 14.69 2.36
C LYS A 124 5.03 15.31 3.74
N LYS A 125 5.88 16.34 3.87
CA LYS A 125 6.01 17.16 5.09
C LYS A 125 6.22 16.33 6.36
N LEU A 126 7.03 15.27 6.26
CA LEU A 126 7.27 14.34 7.37
C LEU A 126 8.06 15.05 8.48
N LYS A 127 7.52 15.03 9.70
CA LYS A 127 8.22 15.44 10.91
C LYS A 127 8.24 14.26 11.86
N VAL A 128 9.40 13.65 12.02
CA VAL A 128 9.61 12.51 12.91
C VAL A 128 9.77 12.99 14.33
N TYR A 129 9.20 12.28 15.29
CA TYR A 129 9.34 12.60 16.69
C TYR A 129 10.62 11.99 17.26
N ASP A 130 11.41 12.81 17.94
CA ASP A 130 12.79 12.47 18.31
C ASP A 130 12.91 12.05 19.78
N ARG A 131 12.29 10.93 20.14
CA ARG A 131 12.40 10.31 21.49
C ARG A 131 13.41 9.16 21.57
N ARG A 132 14.13 8.86 20.48
CA ARG A 132 15.00 7.68 20.36
C ARG A 132 16.36 7.89 21.01
N GLN A 133 17.02 6.81 21.44
CA GLN A 133 18.44 6.82 21.78
C GLN A 133 19.28 7.05 20.51
N ASP A 134 20.43 7.72 20.62
CA ASP A 134 21.25 8.18 19.47
C ASP A 134 21.59 7.10 18.42
N LYS A 135 21.62 5.81 18.80
CA LYS A 135 21.90 4.70 17.87
C LYS A 135 20.77 4.45 16.85
N GLU A 136 19.51 4.57 17.27
CA GLU A 136 18.36 4.34 16.38
C GLU A 136 18.05 5.58 15.53
N LYS A 137 18.39 6.77 16.03
CA LYS A 137 18.34 8.01 15.26
C LYS A 137 19.18 7.89 13.99
N ASN A 138 20.39 7.33 14.10
CA ASN A 138 21.30 7.16 12.98
C ASN A 138 20.79 6.20 11.91
N ALA A 139 20.11 5.10 12.26
CA ALA A 139 19.60 4.13 11.28
C ALA A 139 18.42 4.69 10.46
N PHE A 140 17.50 5.41 11.11
CA PHE A 140 16.35 6.01 10.43
C PHE A 140 16.72 7.28 9.67
N HIS A 141 17.62 8.11 10.20
CA HIS A 141 18.15 9.26 9.48
C HIS A 141 18.80 8.81 8.18
N LYS A 142 19.63 7.77 8.24
CA LYS A 142 20.22 7.11 7.07
C LYS A 142 19.19 6.50 6.12
N LEU A 143 18.14 5.85 6.62
CA LEU A 143 17.05 5.34 5.77
C LEU A 143 16.33 6.49 5.04
N TYR A 144 16.02 7.58 5.77
CA TYR A 144 15.37 8.76 5.21
C TYR A 144 16.27 9.48 4.20
N GLU A 145 17.56 9.65 4.51
CA GLU A 145 18.58 10.18 3.60
C GLU A 145 18.80 9.28 2.38
N GLY A 146 18.76 7.95 2.54
CA GLY A 146 18.87 6.98 1.47
C GLY A 146 17.65 6.98 0.55
N LEU A 147 16.45 7.17 1.10
CA LEU A 147 15.21 7.34 0.33
C LEU A 147 15.21 8.68 -0.42
N VAL A 148 15.43 9.81 0.28
CA VAL A 148 15.46 11.16 -0.31
C VAL A 148 16.63 11.31 -1.29
N GLY A 149 17.82 10.80 -0.94
CA GLY A 149 19.06 10.86 -1.71
C GLY A 149 19.10 9.87 -2.88
N GLY A 150 18.49 8.70 -2.75
CA GLY A 150 18.35 7.73 -3.84
C GLY A 150 17.32 8.16 -4.89
N ILE A 151 16.28 8.89 -4.47
CA ILE A 151 15.19 9.34 -5.34
C ILE A 151 15.47 10.71 -5.96
N SER A 152 16.21 11.61 -5.30
CA SER A 152 16.58 12.92 -5.87
C SER A 152 17.37 12.80 -7.17
N LYS A 153 18.16 11.72 -7.36
CA LYS A 153 18.81 11.39 -8.65
C LYS A 153 17.84 10.96 -9.75
N LEU A 154 16.63 10.54 -9.42
CA LEU A 154 15.61 10.09 -10.37
C LEU A 154 14.50 11.14 -10.61
N LEU A 155 14.39 12.14 -9.74
CA LEU A 155 13.31 13.15 -9.73
C LEU A 155 13.83 14.60 -9.73
N GLU A 156 14.90 14.91 -10.46
CA GLU A 156 15.55 16.26 -10.49
C GLU A 156 14.61 17.46 -10.80
N ASN A 157 13.33 17.23 -11.11
CA ASN A 157 12.34 18.27 -11.45
C ASN A 157 11.15 18.43 -10.47
N LYS A 158 11.21 17.94 -9.22
CA LYS A 158 10.13 18.18 -8.22
C LYS A 158 10.63 18.76 -6.88
N PRO A 159 9.82 19.58 -6.17
CA PRO A 159 10.20 20.18 -4.89
C PRO A 159 10.63 19.14 -3.84
N ARG A 160 11.60 19.51 -3.01
CA ARG A 160 12.38 18.66 -2.08
C ARG A 160 11.61 18.04 -0.90
N ASP A 161 10.30 18.23 -0.79
CA ASP A 161 9.49 17.86 0.39
C ASP A 161 8.61 16.61 0.20
N GLU A 162 8.76 15.90 -0.93
CA GLU A 162 8.00 14.70 -1.26
C GLU A 162 8.92 13.50 -1.50
N VAL A 163 8.67 12.40 -0.79
CA VAL A 163 9.34 11.11 -1.01
C VAL A 163 8.35 10.17 -1.67
N ALA A 164 8.60 9.78 -2.92
CA ALA A 164 7.74 8.89 -3.69
C ALA A 164 8.57 7.77 -4.32
N THR A 165 8.35 6.53 -3.89
CA THR A 165 8.96 5.35 -4.53
C THR A 165 7.91 4.65 -5.37
N ARG A 166 8.26 4.16 -6.55
CA ARG A 166 7.41 3.28 -7.35
C ARG A 166 8.09 1.92 -7.47
N ALA A 167 7.37 0.85 -7.18
CA ALA A 167 7.80 -0.50 -7.49
C ALA A 167 6.80 -1.13 -8.44
N ASP A 168 7.29 -1.68 -9.55
CA ASP A 168 6.47 -2.43 -10.49
C ASP A 168 6.25 -3.86 -9.97
N ILE A 169 5.06 -4.38 -10.26
CA ILE A 169 4.61 -5.73 -9.93
C ILE A 169 4.58 -6.51 -11.23
N SER A 170 5.27 -7.64 -11.28
CA SER A 170 5.14 -8.60 -12.37
C SER A 170 5.34 -10.03 -11.88
N GLY A 171 4.57 -10.98 -12.43
CA GLY A 171 4.71 -12.39 -12.08
C GLY A 171 3.67 -13.29 -12.74
N ARG A 172 3.90 -14.60 -12.70
CA ARG A 172 2.93 -15.62 -13.13
C ARG A 172 2.17 -16.18 -11.92
N ILE A 173 0.89 -16.48 -12.11
CA ILE A 173 0.03 -17.16 -11.14
C ILE A 173 0.18 -18.66 -11.40
N GLU A 174 1.02 -19.34 -10.60
CA GLU A 174 1.40 -20.73 -10.87
C GLU A 174 0.38 -21.78 -10.36
N ASN A 175 -0.62 -21.40 -9.55
CA ASN A 175 -1.64 -22.34 -9.05
C ASN A 175 -3.02 -21.69 -8.83
N PRO A 176 -4.05 -21.98 -9.66
CA PRO A 176 -5.41 -21.43 -9.52
C PRO A 176 -6.27 -22.09 -8.42
N GLN A 177 -5.74 -23.09 -7.69
CA GLN A 177 -6.44 -23.82 -6.62
C GLN A 177 -6.22 -23.24 -5.21
N SER A 178 -5.26 -22.33 -5.01
CA SER A 178 -5.26 -21.45 -3.84
C SER A 178 -6.16 -20.26 -4.15
N SER A 179 -6.86 -19.72 -3.15
CA SER A 179 -7.77 -18.57 -3.35
C SER A 179 -7.01 -17.48 -4.11
N SER A 180 -7.45 -17.13 -5.32
CA SER A 180 -6.78 -16.12 -6.19
C SER A 180 -6.46 -14.83 -5.43
N TRP A 181 -7.23 -14.52 -4.40
CA TRP A 181 -7.01 -13.43 -3.45
C TRP A 181 -5.71 -13.56 -2.63
N GLU A 182 -5.35 -14.75 -2.17
CA GLU A 182 -4.14 -15.01 -1.39
C GLU A 182 -2.87 -14.78 -2.21
N ILE A 183 -2.87 -15.16 -3.49
CA ILE A 183 -1.75 -14.89 -4.41
C ILE A 183 -1.62 -13.38 -4.67
N VAL A 184 -2.73 -12.68 -4.87
CA VAL A 184 -2.75 -11.22 -5.03
C VAL A 184 -2.18 -10.53 -3.79
N VAL A 185 -2.61 -10.93 -2.59
CA VAL A 185 -2.08 -10.39 -1.33
C VAL A 185 -0.58 -10.64 -1.18
N ARG A 186 -0.08 -11.84 -1.50
CA ARG A 186 1.36 -12.16 -1.43
C ARG A 186 2.20 -11.35 -2.43
N LEU A 187 1.71 -11.18 -3.67
CA LEU A 187 2.39 -10.35 -4.67
C LEU A 187 2.42 -8.88 -4.24
N ILE A 188 1.32 -8.38 -3.67
CA ILE A 188 1.24 -7.02 -3.11
C ILE A 188 2.19 -6.86 -1.93
N GLN A 189 2.24 -7.81 -0.99
CA GLN A 189 3.16 -7.79 0.15
C GLN A 189 4.63 -7.72 -0.32
N ASN A 190 5.00 -8.57 -1.28
CA ASN A 190 6.36 -8.59 -1.82
C ASN A 190 6.71 -7.27 -2.54
N ALA A 191 5.77 -6.70 -3.29
CA ALA A 191 5.99 -5.44 -4.00
C ALA A 191 6.03 -4.23 -3.06
N PHE A 192 5.20 -4.22 -2.01
CA PHE A 192 5.21 -3.22 -0.95
C PHE A 192 6.56 -3.22 -0.22
N ILE A 193 7.04 -4.41 0.15
CA ILE A 193 8.37 -4.59 0.72
C ILE A 193 9.44 -4.07 -0.25
N LYS A 194 9.39 -4.42 -1.55
CA LYS A 194 10.33 -3.92 -2.57
C LYS A 194 10.20 -2.42 -2.91
N ALA A 195 9.07 -1.77 -2.65
CA ALA A 195 8.93 -0.32 -2.81
C ALA A 195 9.57 0.45 -1.65
N ILE A 196 9.78 -0.21 -0.52
CA ILE A 196 10.29 0.39 0.71
C ILE A 196 11.75 -0.01 0.95
N LEU A 197 12.14 -1.24 0.61
CA LEU A 197 13.46 -1.83 0.91
C LEU A 197 14.67 -1.41 0.05
N PRO A 198 14.59 -0.88 -1.19
CA PRO A 198 15.79 -0.53 -1.95
C PRO A 198 16.64 0.59 -1.29
N GLY A 199 16.07 1.32 -0.32
CA GLY A 199 16.81 2.21 0.58
C GLY A 199 17.59 1.49 1.70
N PHE A 200 17.29 0.22 1.99
CA PHE A 200 17.93 -0.59 3.02
C PHE A 200 19.20 -1.32 2.54
N GLU A 201 19.26 -1.76 1.27
CA GLU A 201 20.40 -2.59 0.80
C GLU A 201 21.57 -1.78 0.24
N LYS A 202 21.33 -0.57 -0.30
CA LYS A 202 22.39 0.22 -0.96
C LYS A 202 23.38 0.93 -0.03
N GLU A 203 23.11 0.96 1.28
CA GLU A 203 24.06 1.54 2.25
C GLU A 203 25.00 0.53 2.89
N VAL A 204 24.60 -0.75 2.99
CA VAL A 204 25.43 -1.79 3.61
C VAL A 204 26.61 -2.17 2.70
N SER A 205 26.48 -2.02 1.37
CA SER A 205 27.56 -2.33 0.43
C SER A 205 28.60 -1.22 0.25
N LYS A 206 28.38 -0.01 0.78
CA LYS A 206 29.34 1.11 0.72
C LYS A 206 30.11 1.34 2.02
N GLY A 207 29.87 0.51 3.03
CA GLY A 207 30.58 0.50 4.32
C GLY A 207 31.63 -0.60 4.45
N ARG A 208 32.09 -1.20 3.35
CA ARG A 208 33.25 -2.09 3.31
C ARG A 208 34.27 -1.58 2.32
#